data_AF-A0A2U3YRM4-F1
#
_entry.id   AF-A0A2U3YRM4-F1
#
_cell.length_a   1.000
_cell.length_b   1.000
_cell.length_c   1.000
_cell.angle_alpha   90.00
_cell.angle_beta   90.00
_cell.angle_gamma   90.00
#
_symmetry.space_group_name_H-M   'P 1'
#
loop_
_entity.id
_entity.type
_entity.pdbx_description
1 polymer ?
#
loop_
_entity_poly.entity_id
_entity_poly.type
_entity_poly.pdbx_seq_one_letter_code
_entity_poly.pdbx_strand_id
1 'polypeptide(L)'
;MLAVDCQYRRFVLTKLRVIPKGAFSGFGDLEKIEISQNEVLEVIEANVFSNLSKLHEIRIEKANNLLYIDPDAFQSLPNLRYLLISNTGIKHLPAVHKVQSLQKVLLDIQDNINIHTVERNSFMGLSFESMILWLNKNGIQEIHNCAFNGTQLDELNLSDNNNLEELPNDVFHGASGPVIL
;
A
#
# COMPACT_ATOMS: atom_id res chain seq x y z
N MET A 1 12.41 -32.53 -10.68
CA MET A 1 11.22 -31.77 -10.24
C MET A 1 11.59 -30.30 -10.38
N LEU A 2 11.26 -29.73 -11.54
CA LEU A 2 11.61 -28.35 -11.89
C LEU A 2 10.75 -27.41 -11.04
N ALA A 3 11.38 -26.37 -10.51
CA ALA A 3 10.70 -25.31 -9.78
C ALA A 3 9.52 -24.80 -10.62
N VAL A 4 8.33 -24.75 -10.02
CA VAL A 4 7.18 -24.04 -10.56
C VAL A 4 7.63 -22.59 -10.69
N ASP A 5 7.68 -22.09 -11.92
CA ASP A 5 8.13 -20.74 -12.26
C ASP A 5 7.13 -19.72 -11.67
N CYS A 6 7.33 -19.38 -10.39
CA CYS A 6 6.61 -18.33 -9.69
C CYS A 6 6.94 -17.02 -10.41
N GLN A 7 5.96 -16.41 -11.09
CA GLN A 7 6.21 -15.23 -11.91
C GLN A 7 6.43 -14.01 -11.02
N TYR A 8 7.68 -13.87 -10.59
CA TYR A 8 8.19 -12.82 -9.75
C TYR A 8 9.02 -11.85 -10.60
N ARG A 9 8.74 -10.54 -10.50
CA ARG A 9 9.55 -9.48 -11.09
C ARG A 9 10.21 -8.65 -10.01
N ARG A 10 11.52 -8.43 -10.16
CA ARG A 10 12.33 -7.66 -9.23
C ARG A 10 13.00 -6.50 -9.97
N PHE A 11 12.73 -5.28 -9.52
CA PHE A 11 13.38 -4.05 -9.95
C PHE A 11 14.23 -3.57 -8.79
N VAL A 12 15.47 -4.05 -8.74
CA VAL A 12 16.39 -3.80 -7.63
C VAL A 12 17.65 -3.13 -8.13
N LEU A 13 18.10 -2.08 -7.44
CA LEU A 13 19.32 -1.32 -7.79
C LEU A 13 19.30 -0.77 -9.23
N THR A 14 18.12 -0.33 -9.69
CA THR A 14 17.96 0.25 -11.02
C THR A 14 18.26 1.76 -11.01
N LYS A 15 18.44 2.32 -12.21
CA LYS A 15 18.59 3.76 -12.43
C LYS A 15 17.31 4.41 -12.98
N LEU A 16 16.17 3.75 -12.81
CA LEU A 16 14.89 4.24 -13.29
C LEU A 16 14.41 5.36 -12.38
N ARG A 17 14.17 6.54 -12.96
CA ARG A 17 13.51 7.66 -12.25
C ARG A 17 11.99 7.53 -12.22
N VAL A 18 11.43 6.79 -13.17
CA VAL A 18 9.98 6.62 -13.34
C VAL A 18 9.69 5.16 -13.65
N ILE A 19 8.68 4.59 -12.99
CA ILE A 19 8.02 3.37 -13.47
C ILE A 19 6.82 3.82 -14.30
N PRO A 20 6.89 3.65 -15.63
CA PRO A 20 5.94 4.28 -16.54
C PRO A 20 4.58 3.59 -16.53
N LYS A 21 3.57 4.33 -16.97
CA LYS A 21 2.19 3.85 -17.09
C LYS A 21 2.13 2.51 -17.80
N GLY A 22 1.43 1.56 -17.18
CA GLY A 22 1.24 0.24 -17.76
C GLY A 22 2.52 -0.60 -17.87
N ALA A 23 3.57 -0.32 -17.10
CA ALA A 23 4.84 -1.08 -17.10
C ALA A 23 4.66 -2.60 -16.99
N PHE A 24 3.60 -3.06 -16.32
CA PHE A 24 3.28 -4.48 -16.14
C PHE A 24 2.10 -4.97 -17.00
N SER A 25 1.65 -4.17 -17.96
CA SER A 25 0.58 -4.56 -18.89
C SER A 25 1.00 -5.79 -19.70
N GLY A 26 0.10 -6.76 -19.82
CA GLY A 26 0.35 -8.01 -20.56
C GLY A 26 1.02 -9.11 -19.76
N PHE A 27 1.50 -8.84 -18.54
CA PHE A 27 2.04 -9.87 -17.65
C PHE A 27 0.95 -10.43 -16.71
N GLY A 28 -0.11 -11.01 -17.29
CA GLY A 28 -1.28 -11.48 -16.54
C GLY A 28 -1.02 -12.61 -15.56
N ASP A 29 0.14 -13.26 -15.66
CA ASP A 29 0.54 -14.36 -14.78
C ASP A 29 1.41 -13.91 -13.59
N LEU A 30 1.73 -12.62 -13.44
CA LEU A 30 2.54 -12.13 -12.33
C LEU A 30 1.90 -12.43 -10.98
N GLU A 31 2.70 -12.99 -10.07
CA GLU A 31 2.29 -13.30 -8.70
C GLU A 31 2.92 -12.32 -7.70
N LYS A 32 4.14 -11.85 -7.98
CA LYS A 32 4.91 -10.98 -7.08
C LYS A 32 5.65 -9.89 -7.83
N ILE A 33 5.64 -8.68 -7.28
CA ILE A 33 6.47 -7.57 -7.75
C ILE A 33 7.24 -6.97 -6.57
N GLU A 34 8.54 -6.81 -6.75
CA GLU A 34 9.41 -6.07 -5.83
C GLU A 34 10.09 -4.91 -6.56
N ILE A 35 9.96 -3.72 -5.98
CA ILE A 35 10.68 -2.51 -6.34
C ILE A 35 11.47 -2.13 -5.10
N SER A 36 12.78 -2.41 -5.10
CA SER A 36 13.61 -2.20 -3.91
C SER A 36 14.94 -1.53 -4.22
N GLN A 37 15.47 -0.74 -3.29
CA GLN A 37 16.83 -0.15 -3.42
C GLN A 37 16.98 0.67 -4.70
N ASN A 38 15.93 1.40 -5.10
CA ASN A 38 15.97 2.28 -6.26
C ASN A 38 16.13 3.71 -5.78
N GLU A 39 17.36 4.09 -5.50
CA GLU A 39 17.69 5.39 -4.90
C GLU A 39 17.29 6.58 -5.78
N VAL A 40 17.22 6.41 -7.10
CA VAL A 40 16.86 7.50 -8.02
C VAL A 40 15.41 7.46 -8.49
N LEU A 41 14.60 6.49 -8.03
CA LEU A 41 13.19 6.39 -8.40
C LEU A 41 12.41 7.53 -7.76
N GLU A 42 11.68 8.29 -8.57
CA GLU A 42 10.93 9.48 -8.15
C GLU A 42 9.42 9.29 -8.28
N VAL A 43 8.97 8.53 -9.27
CA VAL A 43 7.57 8.43 -9.68
C VAL A 43 7.15 7.00 -10.03
N ILE A 44 5.98 6.60 -9.55
CA ILE A 44 5.20 5.47 -10.07
C ILE A 44 3.94 6.04 -10.72
N GLU A 45 3.79 5.87 -12.04
CA GLU A 45 2.68 6.43 -12.81
C GLU A 45 1.38 5.60 -12.68
N ALA A 46 0.30 6.14 -13.26
CA ALA A 46 -1.00 5.47 -13.31
C ALA A 46 -0.93 4.08 -13.95
N ASN A 47 -1.80 3.18 -13.51
CA ASN A 47 -2.01 1.85 -14.08
C ASN A 47 -0.76 0.96 -14.11
N VAL A 48 0.26 1.23 -13.28
CA VAL A 48 1.44 0.37 -13.19
C VAL A 48 1.04 -1.03 -12.71
N PHE A 49 0.24 -1.12 -11.65
CA PHE A 49 -0.31 -2.35 -11.09
C PHE A 49 -1.80 -2.49 -11.42
N SER A 50 -2.13 -2.59 -12.71
CA SER A 50 -3.52 -2.72 -13.17
C SER A 50 -3.83 -4.08 -13.77
N ASN A 51 -4.97 -4.66 -13.41
CA ASN A 51 -5.52 -5.89 -14.02
C ASN A 51 -4.61 -7.13 -13.92
N LEU A 52 -3.88 -7.24 -12.80
CA LEU A 52 -2.96 -8.36 -12.54
C LEU A 52 -3.66 -9.39 -11.66
N SER A 53 -4.45 -10.28 -12.27
CA SER A 53 -5.36 -11.17 -11.55
C SER A 53 -4.65 -12.21 -10.68
N LYS A 54 -3.41 -12.60 -10.98
CA LYS A 54 -2.63 -13.52 -10.14
C LYS A 54 -1.76 -12.84 -9.09
N LEU A 55 -1.65 -11.51 -9.14
CA LEU A 55 -0.73 -10.76 -8.29
C LEU A 55 -1.26 -10.77 -6.86
N HIS A 56 -0.43 -11.28 -5.95
CA HIS A 56 -0.79 -11.39 -4.55
C HIS A 56 0.17 -10.65 -3.61
N GLU A 57 1.31 -10.19 -4.11
CA GLU A 57 2.34 -9.50 -3.33
C GLU A 57 2.97 -8.35 -4.12
N ILE A 58 2.92 -7.14 -3.54
CA ILE A 58 3.64 -5.96 -4.02
C ILE A 58 4.52 -5.44 -2.89
N ARG A 59 5.81 -5.25 -3.17
CA ARG A 59 6.77 -4.62 -2.25
C ARG A 59 7.40 -3.41 -2.92
N ILE A 60 7.28 -2.25 -2.29
CA ILE A 60 7.96 -1.02 -2.65
C ILE A 60 8.76 -0.59 -1.42
N GLU A 61 10.07 -0.80 -1.42
CA GLU A 61 10.87 -0.53 -0.23
C GLU A 61 12.24 0.11 -0.54
N LYS A 62 12.76 0.94 0.38
CA LYS A 62 14.10 1.56 0.24
C LYS A 62 14.21 2.36 -1.06
N ALA A 63 13.25 3.24 -1.29
CA ALA A 63 13.19 4.14 -2.45
C ALA A 63 12.97 5.58 -1.92
N ASN A 64 13.97 6.11 -1.21
CA ASN A 64 13.84 7.35 -0.44
C ASN A 64 13.48 8.58 -1.28
N ASN A 65 13.81 8.56 -2.57
CA ASN A 65 13.47 9.64 -3.49
C ASN A 65 12.13 9.41 -4.21
N LEU A 66 11.39 8.33 -3.93
CA LEU A 66 10.05 8.12 -4.48
C LEU A 66 9.11 9.10 -3.79
N LEU A 67 8.74 10.17 -4.49
CA LEU A 67 7.93 11.26 -3.95
C LEU A 67 6.47 11.15 -4.34
N TYR A 68 6.17 10.43 -5.43
CA TYR A 68 4.83 10.38 -6.00
C TYR A 68 4.46 8.97 -6.49
N ILE A 69 3.31 8.50 -6.02
CA ILE A 69 2.62 7.34 -6.56
C ILE A 69 1.27 7.85 -7.05
N ASP A 70 1.01 7.65 -8.34
CA ASP A 70 -0.23 8.09 -8.97
C ASP A 70 -1.46 7.45 -8.28
N PRO A 71 -2.56 8.19 -8.05
CA PRO A 71 -3.77 7.64 -7.44
C PRO A 71 -4.39 6.44 -8.18
N ASP A 72 -4.06 6.28 -9.46
CA ASP A 72 -4.51 5.18 -10.31
C ASP A 72 -3.43 4.09 -10.48
N ALA A 73 -2.35 4.12 -9.70
CA ALA A 73 -1.27 3.12 -9.81
C ALA A 73 -1.76 1.69 -9.49
N PHE A 74 -2.68 1.51 -8.54
CA PHE A 74 -3.19 0.21 -8.09
C PHE A 74 -4.65 0.00 -8.49
N GLN A 75 -4.92 -0.96 -9.38
CA GLN A 75 -6.26 -1.20 -9.90
C GLN A 75 -6.56 -2.66 -10.16
N SER A 76 -7.75 -3.12 -9.74
CA SER A 76 -8.30 -4.44 -10.05
C SER A 76 -7.31 -5.56 -9.75
N LEU A 77 -6.97 -5.71 -8.47
CA LEU A 77 -6.02 -6.69 -7.95
C LEU A 77 -6.76 -7.70 -7.05
N PRO A 78 -7.63 -8.56 -7.61
CA PRO A 78 -8.58 -9.37 -6.86
C PRO A 78 -7.92 -10.40 -5.91
N ASN A 79 -6.65 -10.73 -6.14
CA ASN A 79 -5.89 -11.69 -5.34
C ASN A 79 -4.80 -11.03 -4.49
N LEU A 80 -4.75 -9.70 -4.39
CA LEU A 80 -3.76 -9.01 -3.56
C LEU A 80 -3.92 -9.44 -2.10
N ARG A 81 -2.82 -9.85 -1.47
CA ARG A 81 -2.77 -10.25 -0.05
C ARG A 81 -1.78 -9.42 0.75
N TYR A 82 -0.72 -8.91 0.11
CA TYR A 82 0.30 -8.13 0.78
C TYR A 82 0.72 -6.93 -0.07
N LEU A 83 0.60 -5.74 0.50
CA LEU A 83 1.13 -4.49 -0.05
C LEU A 83 2.04 -3.85 0.98
N LEU A 84 3.34 -3.88 0.71
CA LEU A 84 4.37 -3.21 1.49
C LEU A 84 4.79 -1.92 0.79
N ILE A 85 4.73 -0.79 1.50
CA ILE A 85 5.39 0.45 1.11
C ILE A 85 6.21 0.97 2.29
N SER A 86 7.54 0.87 2.20
CA SER A 86 8.41 1.23 3.33
C SER A 86 9.65 2.01 2.93
N ASN A 87 10.05 2.95 3.78
CA ASN A 87 11.27 3.74 3.59
C ASN A 87 11.28 4.40 2.19
N THR A 88 10.24 5.21 1.95
CA THR A 88 10.06 6.02 0.73
C THR A 88 9.92 7.49 1.08
N GLY A 89 9.97 8.35 0.07
CA GLY A 89 9.82 9.80 0.22
C GLY A 89 8.39 10.32 0.11
N ILE A 90 7.39 9.43 -0.03
CA ILE A 90 6.01 9.83 -0.28
C ILE A 90 5.43 10.58 0.93
N LYS A 91 4.56 11.55 0.63
CA LYS A 91 3.93 12.41 1.65
C LYS A 91 2.49 12.04 1.97
N HIS A 92 1.88 11.23 1.12
CA HIS A 92 0.50 10.79 1.22
C HIS A 92 0.44 9.28 1.15
N LEU A 93 -0.53 8.68 1.84
CA LEU A 93 -0.85 7.27 1.67
C LEU A 93 -1.18 6.97 0.21
N PRO A 94 -0.81 5.79 -0.31
CA PRO A 94 -1.19 5.37 -1.66
C PRO A 94 -2.72 5.28 -1.75
N ALA A 95 -3.28 5.71 -2.88
CA ALA A 95 -4.71 5.52 -3.13
C ALA A 95 -4.98 4.03 -3.42
N VAL A 96 -5.86 3.42 -2.63
CA VAL A 96 -6.18 1.98 -2.73
C VAL A 96 -7.64 1.70 -3.09
N HIS A 97 -8.44 2.74 -3.32
CA HIS A 97 -9.87 2.65 -3.60
C HIS A 97 -10.28 1.83 -4.84
N LYS A 98 -9.33 1.57 -5.75
CA LYS A 98 -9.53 0.74 -6.95
C LYS A 98 -8.88 -0.63 -6.86
N VAL A 99 -8.27 -1.01 -5.73
CA VAL A 99 -7.62 -2.32 -5.55
C VAL A 99 -8.65 -3.45 -5.58
N GLN A 100 -9.69 -3.35 -4.74
CA GLN A 100 -10.85 -4.25 -4.72
C GLN A 100 -10.46 -5.73 -4.58
N SER A 101 -9.57 -6.03 -3.63
CA SER A 101 -9.15 -7.41 -3.35
C SER A 101 -10.32 -8.25 -2.80
N LEU A 102 -10.35 -9.53 -3.18
CA LEU A 102 -11.28 -10.55 -2.68
C LEU A 102 -10.60 -11.45 -1.64
N GLN A 103 -9.49 -10.99 -1.04
CA GLN A 103 -8.69 -11.73 -0.09
C GLN A 103 -8.47 -10.88 1.16
N LYS A 104 -8.13 -11.53 2.28
CA LYS A 104 -7.58 -10.82 3.43
C LYS A 104 -6.28 -10.10 3.01
N VAL A 105 -6.19 -8.80 3.29
CA VAL A 105 -5.03 -7.96 2.92
C VAL A 105 -4.26 -7.53 4.16
N LEU A 106 -2.94 -7.69 4.12
CA LEU A 106 -2.01 -6.94 4.97
C LEU A 106 -1.52 -5.72 4.19
N LEU A 107 -1.90 -4.53 4.65
CA LEU A 107 -1.34 -3.26 4.19
C LEU A 107 -0.29 -2.83 5.20
N ASP A 108 0.96 -2.81 4.75
CA ASP A 108 2.14 -2.57 5.55
C ASP A 108 2.83 -1.30 5.04
N ILE A 109 2.60 -0.20 5.75
CA ILE A 109 3.15 1.12 5.45
C ILE A 109 3.95 1.54 6.67
N GLN A 110 5.27 1.37 6.61
CA GLN A 110 6.17 1.65 7.72
C GLN A 110 7.40 2.43 7.29
N ASP A 111 8.00 3.19 8.20
CA ASP A 111 9.21 3.97 7.94
C ASP A 111 9.04 5.05 6.85
N ASN A 112 7.83 5.56 6.62
CA ASN A 112 7.56 6.69 5.72
C ASN A 112 7.37 7.97 6.54
N ILE A 113 8.49 8.57 6.95
CA ILE A 113 8.54 9.71 7.88
C ILE A 113 7.82 10.97 7.39
N ASN A 114 7.53 11.07 6.09
CA ASN A 114 6.87 12.23 5.49
C ASN A 114 5.35 12.07 5.36
N ILE A 115 4.79 10.91 5.72
CA ILE A 115 3.34 10.71 5.79
C ILE A 115 2.86 11.26 7.13
N HIS A 116 2.15 12.39 7.10
CA HIS A 116 1.72 13.10 8.32
C HIS A 116 0.24 12.94 8.64
N THR A 117 -0.57 12.53 7.67
CA THR A 117 -2.03 12.49 7.82
C THR A 117 -2.60 11.19 7.29
N VAL A 118 -3.58 10.63 8.00
CA VAL A 118 -4.48 9.59 7.49
C VAL A 118 -5.83 10.25 7.21
N GLU A 119 -6.19 10.33 5.93
CA GLU A 119 -7.38 11.04 5.47
C GLU A 119 -8.66 10.21 5.61
N ARG A 120 -9.80 10.86 5.37
CA ARG A 120 -11.10 10.16 5.39
C ARG A 120 -11.14 9.11 4.29
N ASN A 121 -11.67 7.92 4.61
CA ASN A 121 -11.82 6.81 3.68
C ASN A 121 -10.51 6.32 3.04
N SER A 122 -9.33 6.56 3.65
CA SER A 122 -8.03 6.23 3.04
C SER A 122 -7.87 4.76 2.62
N PHE A 123 -8.62 3.85 3.26
CA PHE A 123 -8.53 2.40 3.02
C PHE A 123 -9.80 1.81 2.40
N MET A 124 -10.81 2.64 2.13
CA MET A 124 -12.06 2.20 1.51
C MET A 124 -11.77 1.60 0.13
N GLY A 125 -12.30 0.41 -0.15
CA GLY A 125 -12.12 -0.27 -1.44
C GLY A 125 -10.82 -1.05 -1.59
N LEU A 126 -9.98 -1.14 -0.55
CA LEU A 126 -8.77 -1.97 -0.57
C LEU A 126 -9.11 -3.47 -0.68
N SER A 127 -9.98 -3.95 0.21
CA SER A 127 -10.46 -5.33 0.24
C SER A 127 -11.94 -5.39 0.59
N PHE A 128 -12.62 -6.40 0.07
CA PHE A 128 -13.97 -6.79 0.48
C PHE A 128 -13.97 -7.76 1.67
N GLU A 129 -12.80 -8.29 2.04
CA GLU A 129 -12.58 -9.13 3.22
C GLU A 129 -11.91 -8.30 4.34
N SER A 130 -11.58 -8.96 5.45
CA SER A 130 -10.84 -8.32 6.54
C SER A 130 -9.43 -7.87 6.14
N MET A 131 -8.86 -6.91 6.87
CA MET A 131 -7.51 -6.41 6.65
C MET A 131 -6.74 -6.19 7.95
N ILE A 132 -5.42 -6.25 7.83
CA ILE A 132 -4.47 -5.83 8.86
C ILE A 132 -3.81 -4.55 8.33
N LEU A 133 -3.82 -3.50 9.15
CA LEU A 133 -3.21 -2.22 8.82
C LEU A 133 -2.03 -1.97 9.75
N TRP A 134 -0.83 -2.03 9.19
CA TRP A 134 0.39 -1.60 9.87
C TRP A 134 0.80 -0.25 9.33
N LEU A 135 0.64 0.79 10.15
CA LEU A 135 0.95 2.18 9.85
C LEU A 135 2.02 2.72 10.81
N ASN A 136 2.78 1.82 11.44
CA ASN A 136 3.76 2.15 12.46
C ASN A 136 5.01 2.81 11.89
N LYS A 137 5.75 3.54 12.73
CA LYS A 137 7.02 4.20 12.35
C LYS A 137 6.90 5.19 11.18
N ASN A 138 5.73 5.83 11.02
CA ASN A 138 5.57 6.91 10.05
C ASN A 138 5.68 8.28 10.74
N GLY A 139 5.42 9.35 9.99
CA GLY A 139 5.37 10.71 10.52
C GLY A 139 3.98 11.17 10.95
N ILE A 140 3.05 10.24 11.21
CA ILE A 140 1.62 10.55 11.38
C ILE A 140 1.43 11.44 12.61
N GLN A 141 0.72 12.53 12.40
CA GLN A 141 0.36 13.56 13.40
C GLN A 141 -1.15 13.65 13.54
N GLU A 142 -1.88 13.49 12.43
CA GLU A 142 -3.33 13.65 12.39
C GLU A 142 -4.00 12.46 11.70
N ILE A 143 -5.11 11.99 12.28
CA ILE A 143 -6.01 11.04 11.64
C ILE A 143 -7.38 11.70 11.59
N HIS A 144 -7.99 11.79 10.41
CA HIS A 144 -9.31 12.41 10.26
C HIS A 144 -10.45 11.49 10.74
N ASN A 145 -11.59 12.08 11.11
CA ASN A 145 -12.84 11.33 11.28
C ASN A 145 -13.16 10.49 10.05
N CYS A 146 -13.68 9.27 10.24
CA CYS A 146 -14.00 8.31 9.19
C CYS A 146 -12.77 7.84 8.38
N ALA A 147 -11.55 7.90 8.94
CA ALA A 147 -10.35 7.42 8.26
C ALA A 147 -10.44 5.94 7.86
N PHE A 148 -11.04 5.11 8.73
CA PHE A 148 -11.20 3.67 8.52
C PHE A 148 -12.59 3.27 7.99
N ASN A 149 -13.39 4.23 7.53
CA ASN A 149 -14.74 3.97 7.04
C ASN A 149 -14.77 2.96 5.89
N GLY A 150 -15.71 2.01 5.94
CA GLY A 150 -15.89 0.98 4.93
C GLY A 150 -14.87 -0.16 5.01
N THR A 151 -14.16 -0.31 6.13
CA THR A 151 -13.18 -1.38 6.35
C THR A 151 -13.66 -2.42 7.36
N GLN A 152 -13.15 -3.64 7.23
CA GLN A 152 -13.20 -4.67 8.27
C GLN A 152 -11.78 -4.91 8.77
N LEU A 153 -11.47 -4.42 9.97
CA LEU A 153 -10.13 -4.49 10.55
C LEU A 153 -10.02 -5.70 11.47
N ASP A 154 -8.97 -6.50 11.28
CA ASP A 154 -8.56 -7.50 12.26
C ASP A 154 -7.58 -6.88 13.27
N GLU A 155 -6.67 -6.04 12.79
CA GLU A 155 -5.60 -5.42 13.56
C GLU A 155 -5.25 -4.05 12.96
N LEU A 156 -4.98 -3.07 13.83
CA LEU A 156 -4.47 -1.76 13.48
C LEU A 156 -3.25 -1.45 14.35
N ASN A 157 -2.10 -1.27 13.74
CA ASN A 157 -0.88 -0.88 14.43
C ASN A 157 -0.49 0.56 14.06
N LEU A 158 -0.57 1.46 15.04
CA LEU A 158 -0.18 2.87 14.95
C LEU A 158 1.09 3.20 15.76
N SER A 159 1.78 2.19 16.30
CA SER A 159 2.96 2.37 17.15
C SER A 159 4.06 3.19 16.46
N ASP A 160 4.93 3.81 17.26
CA ASP A 160 6.08 4.61 16.78
C ASP A 160 5.71 5.82 15.89
N ASN A 161 4.43 6.23 15.83
CA ASN A 161 4.03 7.55 15.33
C ASN A 161 4.12 8.57 16.47
N ASN A 162 5.34 9.01 16.78
CA ASN A 162 5.65 9.76 18.00
C ASN A 162 4.96 11.12 18.15
N ASN A 163 4.36 11.64 17.08
CA ASN A 163 3.66 12.92 17.08
C ASN A 163 2.13 12.77 17.00
N LEU A 164 1.60 11.54 17.03
CA LEU A 164 0.16 11.31 17.08
C LEU A 164 -0.31 11.38 18.54
N GLU A 165 -1.01 12.46 18.89
CA GLU A 165 -1.41 12.74 20.28
C GLU A 165 -2.77 12.12 20.65
N GLU A 166 -3.72 12.15 19.72
CA GLU A 166 -5.08 11.65 19.95
C GLU A 166 -5.71 11.08 18.67
N LEU A 167 -6.73 10.24 18.85
CA LEU A 167 -7.62 9.81 17.78
C LEU A 167 -8.93 10.57 17.89
N PRO A 168 -9.52 11.07 16.79
CA PRO A 168 -10.79 11.76 16.88
C PRO A 168 -11.95 10.78 17.14
N ASN A 169 -13.05 11.29 17.70
CA ASN A 169 -14.17 10.46 18.18
C ASN A 169 -14.78 9.53 17.11
N ASP A 170 -14.87 9.99 15.86
CA ASP A 170 -15.49 9.25 14.77
C ASP A 170 -14.45 8.58 13.85
N VAL A 171 -13.23 8.35 14.32
CA VAL A 171 -12.14 7.75 13.52
C VAL A 171 -12.53 6.39 12.93
N PHE A 172 -13.26 5.58 13.70
CA PHE A 172 -13.75 4.25 13.31
C PHE A 172 -15.20 4.24 12.81
N HIS A 173 -15.81 5.40 12.59
CA HIS A 173 -17.18 5.44 12.07
C HIS A 173 -17.26 4.72 10.71
N GLY A 174 -18.14 3.73 10.63
CA GLY A 174 -18.30 2.88 9.44
C GLY A 174 -17.23 1.81 9.24
N ALA A 175 -16.31 1.63 10.19
CA ALA A 175 -15.42 0.48 10.27
C ALA A 175 -16.05 -0.64 11.12
N SER A 176 -15.61 -1.88 10.91
CA SER A 176 -15.86 -3.01 11.83
C SER A 176 -14.54 -3.59 12.33
N GLY A 177 -14.51 -4.09 13.57
CA GLY A 177 -13.24 -4.34 14.29
C GLY A 177 -12.58 -3.03 14.77
N PRO A 178 -11.26 -2.98 15.05
CA PRO A 178 -10.31 -4.09 15.15
C PRO A 178 -10.47 -4.92 16.44
N VAL A 179 -9.99 -6.16 16.44
CA VAL A 179 -9.98 -7.03 17.64
C VAL A 179 -8.74 -6.72 18.50
N ILE A 180 -7.67 -6.19 17.89
CA ILE A 180 -6.41 -5.82 18.53
C ILE A 180 -6.03 -4.39 18.09
N LEU A 181 -5.78 -3.54 19.08
CA LEU A 181 -5.22 -2.19 18.95
C LEU A 181 -3.79 -2.16 19.48
#